data_AF-A0A524CB79-F1
#
_entry.id   AF-A0A524CB79-F1
#
_cell.length_a   1.000
_cell.length_b   1.000
_cell.length_c   1.000
_cell.angle_alpha   90.00
_cell.angle_beta   90.00
_cell.angle_gamma   90.00
#
_symmetry.space_group_name_H-M   'P 1'
#
loop_
_entity.id
_entity.type
_entity.pdbx_description
1 polymer ?
#
loop_
_entity_poly.entity_id
_entity_poly.type
_entity_poly.pdbx_seq_one_letter_code
_entity_poly.pdbx_strand_id
1 'polypeptide(L)'
;MRLWLFDILACPICKHYPLKLYIFSYQVEEDKFKKYLKDYNENTFNYENQDILKISQDTEDKILIKDEIVIEKKPIIKYLEDILTSVGELKNIEDLSPYEKSKKCLSIAREKIFEQLIEFSKKSDLNQIESIIPELIFLNKLKIDAEIESGILFCNECNRWFPIIDTIPRMLPDEYRDKAKELDFLKSKKDILNKEFFNLDLKPFNLQ
;
A
#
# COMPACT_ATOMS: atom_id res chain seq x y z
N MET A 1 2.95 -1.14 10.45
CA MET A 1 1.98 -1.72 9.50
C MET A 1 2.53 -1.56 8.11
N ARG A 2 2.92 -2.65 7.45
CA ARG A 2 3.38 -2.57 6.06
C ARG A 2 2.25 -2.17 5.12
N LEU A 3 2.57 -1.42 4.07
CA LEU A 3 1.59 -1.01 3.05
C LEU A 3 0.86 -2.19 2.41
N TRP A 4 1.54 -3.32 2.18
CA TRP A 4 0.94 -4.55 1.66
C TRP A 4 -0.23 -5.07 2.50
N LEU A 5 -0.20 -4.92 3.83
CA LEU A 5 -1.28 -5.41 4.68
C LEU A 5 -2.62 -4.73 4.35
N PHE A 6 -2.58 -3.48 3.89
CA PHE A 6 -3.78 -2.72 3.54
C PHE A 6 -4.64 -3.41 2.47
N ASP A 7 -4.03 -4.15 1.55
CA ASP A 7 -4.68 -4.86 0.44
C ASP A 7 -5.67 -5.95 0.90
N ILE A 8 -5.61 -6.36 2.16
CA ILE A 8 -6.47 -7.41 2.71
C ILE A 8 -7.35 -6.94 3.87
N LEU A 9 -7.23 -5.68 4.30
CA LEU A 9 -8.00 -5.16 5.42
C LEU A 9 -9.37 -4.67 4.96
N ALA A 10 -10.40 -5.42 5.32
CA ALA A 10 -11.80 -4.99 5.25
C ALA A 10 -12.27 -4.42 6.59
N CYS A 11 -13.33 -3.59 6.56
CA CYS A 11 -13.97 -3.12 7.79
C CYS A 11 -14.44 -4.32 8.63
N PRO A 12 -14.00 -4.49 9.89
CA PRO A 12 -14.42 -5.62 10.72
C PRO A 12 -15.93 -5.59 11.02
N ILE A 13 -16.58 -4.43 10.89
CA ILE A 13 -17.98 -4.23 11.25
C ILE A 13 -18.93 -4.50 10.07
N CYS A 14 -18.80 -3.74 8.97
CA CYS A 14 -19.70 -3.89 7.82
C CYS A 14 -19.11 -4.69 6.65
N LYS A 15 -17.86 -5.17 6.77
CA LYS A 15 -17.15 -5.93 5.73
C LYS A 15 -16.84 -5.15 4.45
N HIS A 16 -17.05 -3.82 4.45
CA HIS A 16 -16.66 -2.96 3.33
C HIS A 16 -15.17 -3.09 3.00
N TYR A 17 -14.88 -3.12 1.71
CA TYR A 17 -13.56 -3.05 1.12
C TYR A 17 -13.67 -2.33 -0.23
N PRO A 18 -12.71 -1.45 -0.60
CA PRO A 18 -11.50 -1.10 0.14
C PRO A 18 -11.73 -0.05 1.22
N LEU A 19 -10.86 -0.03 2.23
CA LEU A 19 -10.79 1.07 3.19
C LEU A 19 -10.05 2.27 2.58
N LYS A 20 -10.07 3.42 3.26
CA LYS A 20 -9.13 4.53 3.04
C LYS A 20 -8.03 4.47 4.09
N LEU A 21 -6.81 4.84 3.72
CA LEU A 21 -5.67 4.90 4.62
C LEU A 21 -5.08 6.32 4.65
N TYR A 22 -5.04 6.91 5.84
CA TYR A 22 -4.35 8.16 6.11
C TYR A 22 -3.05 7.85 6.85
N ILE A 23 -1.90 8.20 6.28
CA ILE A 23 -0.58 7.93 6.87
C ILE A 23 -0.06 9.20 7.53
N PHE A 24 0.32 9.12 8.81
CA PHE A 24 0.87 10.26 9.54
C PHE A 24 2.39 10.17 9.71
N SER A 25 2.92 8.95 9.84
CA SER A 25 4.35 8.72 9.95
C SER A 25 4.72 7.30 9.56
N TYR A 26 5.98 7.13 9.17
CA TYR A 26 6.61 5.84 8.92
C TYR A 26 7.58 5.50 10.05
N GLN A 27 7.81 4.21 10.26
CA GLN A 27 8.85 3.72 11.16
C GLN A 27 10.24 3.82 10.51
N VAL A 28 10.27 3.83 9.18
CA VAL A 28 11.49 3.96 8.39
C VAL A 28 11.80 5.42 8.07
N GLU A 29 13.08 5.77 8.04
CA GLU A 29 13.55 7.11 7.66
C GLU A 29 13.24 7.45 6.19
N GLU A 30 13.08 8.75 5.90
CA GLU A 30 12.78 9.24 4.54
C GLU A 30 13.84 8.80 3.51
N ASP A 31 15.08 8.61 3.93
CA ASP A 31 16.19 8.20 3.06
C ASP A 31 15.95 6.84 2.39
N LYS A 32 15.13 5.95 2.97
CA LYS A 32 14.72 4.71 2.27
C LYS A 32 13.90 5.02 1.02
N PHE A 33 12.94 5.95 1.10
CA PHE A 33 12.16 6.37 -0.07
C PHE A 33 13.01 7.09 -1.11
N LYS A 34 14.00 7.90 -0.66
CA LYS A 34 14.99 8.50 -1.59
C LYS A 34 15.74 7.42 -2.36
N LYS A 35 16.16 6.36 -1.67
CA LYS A 35 16.83 5.22 -2.29
C LYS A 35 15.92 4.52 -3.30
N TYR A 36 14.65 4.26 -2.97
CA TYR A 36 13.71 3.63 -3.92
C TYR A 36 13.55 4.45 -5.21
N LEU A 37 13.41 5.78 -5.07
CA LEU A 37 13.33 6.68 -6.22
C LEU A 37 14.63 6.68 -7.03
N LYS A 38 15.78 6.71 -6.37
CA LYS A 38 17.08 6.69 -7.03
C LYS A 38 17.24 5.40 -7.83
N ASP A 39 17.01 4.25 -7.19
CA ASP A 39 17.20 2.93 -7.79
C ASP A 39 16.25 2.73 -8.99
N TYR A 40 15.01 3.23 -8.91
CA TYR A 40 14.06 3.20 -10.02
C TYR A 40 14.46 4.11 -11.19
N ASN A 41 14.92 5.33 -10.93
CA ASN A 41 15.27 6.27 -11.99
C ASN A 41 16.59 5.91 -12.69
N GLU A 42 17.57 5.40 -11.95
CA GLU A 42 18.87 5.00 -12.49
C GLU A 42 18.85 3.57 -13.05
N ASN A 43 17.73 2.87 -12.89
CA ASN A 43 17.59 1.44 -13.19
C ASN A 43 18.69 0.59 -12.52
N THR A 44 19.10 0.99 -11.30
CA THR A 44 20.17 0.37 -10.52
C THR A 44 19.63 -0.61 -9.49
N PHE A 45 18.46 -1.21 -9.74
CA PHE A 45 18.04 -2.39 -8.98
C PHE A 45 19.03 -3.52 -9.29
N ASN A 46 20.15 -3.51 -8.58
CA ASN A 46 21.24 -4.47 -8.73
C ASN A 46 20.73 -5.89 -8.48
N TYR A 47 21.51 -6.85 -8.98
CA TYR A 47 21.30 -8.30 -8.84
C TYR A 47 21.11 -8.77 -7.37
N GLU A 48 21.46 -7.96 -6.36
CA GLU A 48 21.15 -8.22 -4.94
C GLU A 48 19.64 -8.26 -4.62
N ASN A 49 18.77 -7.75 -5.52
CA ASN A 49 17.31 -7.89 -5.42
C ASN A 49 16.73 -9.08 -6.21
N GLN A 50 17.57 -9.94 -6.83
CA GLN A 50 17.10 -11.12 -7.57
C GLN A 50 16.31 -12.12 -6.71
N ASP A 51 16.41 -12.03 -5.38
CA ASP A 51 15.63 -12.87 -4.47
C ASP A 51 14.17 -12.44 -4.31
N ILE A 52 13.82 -11.19 -4.65
CA ILE A 52 12.45 -10.67 -4.51
C ILE A 52 11.55 -11.29 -5.59
N LEU A 53 11.96 -11.22 -6.86
CA LEU A 53 11.16 -11.67 -7.99
C LEU A 53 11.67 -13.04 -8.48
N LYS A 54 10.84 -14.08 -8.30
CA LYS A 54 11.19 -15.46 -8.68
C LYS A 54 10.45 -15.85 -9.95
N ILE A 55 11.17 -15.79 -11.07
CA ILE A 55 10.68 -16.17 -12.40
C ILE A 55 11.18 -17.57 -12.74
N SER A 56 10.32 -18.38 -13.34
CA SER A 56 10.66 -19.72 -13.83
C SER A 56 9.65 -20.16 -14.89
N GLN A 57 9.88 -21.32 -15.51
CA GLN A 57 8.98 -21.90 -16.50
C GLN A 57 8.30 -23.16 -15.93
N ASP A 58 7.09 -23.46 -16.39
CA ASP A 58 6.42 -24.74 -16.14
C ASP A 58 6.69 -25.77 -17.24
N THR A 59 6.02 -26.93 -17.16
CA THR A 59 6.16 -28.01 -18.14
C THR A 59 5.59 -27.69 -19.52
N GLU A 60 4.85 -26.59 -19.65
CA GLU A 60 4.24 -26.10 -20.89
C GLU A 60 4.91 -24.80 -21.38
N ASP A 61 6.15 -24.53 -20.92
CA ASP A 61 6.93 -23.31 -21.21
C ASP A 61 6.24 -21.99 -20.80
N LYS A 62 5.24 -22.03 -19.90
CA LYS A 62 4.58 -20.82 -19.39
C LYS A 62 5.43 -20.16 -18.32
N ILE A 63 5.56 -18.84 -18.42
CA ILE A 63 6.24 -18.02 -17.42
C ILE A 63 5.43 -18.03 -16.12
N LEU A 64 6.04 -18.52 -15.06
CA LEU A 64 5.55 -18.51 -13.69
C LEU A 64 6.36 -17.51 -12.86
N ILE A 65 5.65 -16.68 -12.11
CA ILE A 65 6.22 -15.59 -11.31
C ILE A 65 5.66 -15.66 -9.89
N LYS A 66 6.47 -15.28 -8.93
CA LYS A 66 6.02 -14.84 -7.60
C LYS A 66 6.97 -13.78 -7.06
N ASP A 67 6.47 -13.00 -6.12
CA ASP A 67 7.25 -12.06 -5.32
C ASP A 67 6.70 -11.99 -3.89
N GLU A 68 6.99 -10.92 -3.16
CA GLU A 68 6.51 -10.75 -1.79
C GLU A 68 5.08 -10.17 -1.74
N ILE A 69 4.59 -9.57 -2.83
CA ILE A 69 3.21 -9.09 -2.95
C ILE A 69 2.28 -10.27 -3.31
N VAL A 70 2.66 -11.04 -4.34
CA VAL A 70 2.01 -12.25 -4.84
C VAL A 70 2.87 -13.46 -4.49
N ILE A 71 2.68 -13.96 -3.27
CA ILE A 71 3.51 -15.00 -2.64
C ILE A 71 3.34 -16.36 -3.34
N GLU A 72 2.15 -16.63 -3.87
CA GLU A 72 1.86 -17.84 -4.64
C GLU A 72 2.43 -17.72 -6.05
N LYS A 73 3.08 -18.79 -6.51
CA LYS A 73 3.62 -18.90 -7.85
C LYS A 73 2.50 -19.02 -8.88
N LYS A 74 2.37 -18.05 -9.77
CA LYS A 74 1.26 -17.96 -10.73
C LYS A 74 1.75 -17.74 -12.16
N PRO A 75 0.99 -18.18 -13.18
CA PRO A 75 1.21 -17.76 -14.57
C PRO A 75 1.18 -16.25 -14.71
N ILE A 76 2.00 -15.70 -15.60
CA ILE A 76 2.19 -14.25 -15.79
C ILE A 76 0.88 -13.45 -15.89
N ILE A 77 -0.13 -13.96 -16.58
CA ILE A 77 -1.44 -13.30 -16.70
C ILE A 77 -2.10 -13.15 -15.32
N LYS A 78 -2.15 -14.23 -14.54
CA LYS A 78 -2.75 -14.23 -13.19
C LYS A 78 -1.94 -13.42 -12.19
N TYR A 79 -0.61 -13.49 -12.29
CA TYR A 79 0.28 -12.64 -11.51
C TYR A 79 0.04 -11.15 -11.78
N LEU A 80 -0.07 -10.74 -13.05
CA LEU A 80 -0.34 -9.34 -13.42
C LEU A 80 -1.73 -8.88 -12.97
N GLU A 81 -2.76 -9.71 -13.07
CA GLU A 81 -4.10 -9.42 -12.52
C GLU A 81 -4.03 -9.08 -11.02
N ASP A 82 -3.30 -9.90 -10.24
CA ASP A 82 -3.14 -9.70 -8.79
C ASP A 82 -2.31 -8.45 -8.48
N ILE A 83 -1.20 -8.23 -9.19
CA ILE A 83 -0.36 -7.04 -9.04
C ILE A 83 -1.16 -5.78 -9.36
N LEU A 84 -1.90 -5.75 -10.47
CA LEU A 84 -2.72 -4.60 -10.85
C LEU A 84 -3.80 -4.32 -9.80
N THR A 85 -4.39 -5.36 -9.22
CA THR A 85 -5.34 -5.20 -8.10
C THR A 85 -4.65 -4.55 -6.90
N SER A 86 -3.48 -5.07 -6.50
CA SER A 86 -2.68 -4.54 -5.39
C SER A 86 -2.24 -3.08 -5.61
N VAL A 87 -1.76 -2.73 -6.81
CA VAL A 87 -1.34 -1.36 -7.14
C VAL A 87 -2.55 -0.43 -7.19
N GLY A 88 -3.70 -0.92 -7.68
CA GLY A 88 -4.96 -0.19 -7.72
C GLY A 88 -5.44 0.28 -6.34
N GLU A 89 -5.06 -0.40 -5.26
CA GLU A 89 -5.40 0.01 -3.89
C GLU A 89 -4.66 1.26 -3.42
N LEU A 90 -3.52 1.59 -4.02
CA LEU A 90 -2.74 2.78 -3.65
C LEU A 90 -3.51 4.09 -3.87
N LYS A 91 -4.57 4.08 -4.69
CA LYS A 91 -5.47 5.23 -4.88
C LYS A 91 -6.28 5.58 -3.62
N ASN A 92 -6.45 4.61 -2.71
CA ASN A 92 -7.19 4.78 -1.46
C ASN A 92 -6.29 5.26 -0.30
N ILE A 93 -5.03 5.59 -0.61
CA ILE A 93 -4.03 5.99 0.37
C ILE A 93 -3.72 7.48 0.23
N GLU A 94 -3.75 8.19 1.36
CA GLU A 94 -3.35 9.57 1.51
C GLU A 94 -2.14 9.64 2.45
N ASP A 95 -0.98 9.98 1.90
CA ASP A 95 0.24 10.18 2.68
C ASP A 95 0.31 11.63 3.21
N LEU A 96 -0.05 11.78 4.48
CA LEU A 96 -0.03 13.03 5.24
C LEU A 96 1.23 13.17 6.10
N SER A 97 2.22 12.28 5.92
CA SER A 97 3.50 12.37 6.62
C SER A 97 4.31 13.58 6.10
N PRO A 98 5.35 14.03 6.84
CA PRO A 98 6.24 15.08 6.34
C PRO A 98 7.17 14.60 5.20
N TYR A 99 7.12 13.33 4.80
CA TYR A 99 8.07 12.75 3.84
C TYR A 99 7.65 12.98 2.39
N GLU A 100 8.18 14.03 1.76
CA GLU A 100 7.94 14.34 0.35
C GLU A 100 8.37 13.21 -0.59
N LYS A 101 9.41 12.46 -0.22
CA LYS A 101 9.91 11.34 -1.02
C LYS A 101 8.95 10.16 -0.98
N SER A 102 8.30 9.93 0.16
CA SER A 102 7.24 8.92 0.27
C SER A 102 6.03 9.29 -0.60
N LYS A 103 5.55 10.53 -0.51
CA LYS A 103 4.46 11.03 -1.39
C LYS A 103 4.78 10.83 -2.87
N LYS A 104 6.02 11.14 -3.28
CA LYS A 104 6.48 10.93 -4.66
C LYS A 104 6.53 9.46 -5.03
N CYS A 105 6.97 8.57 -4.15
CA CYS A 105 6.91 7.12 -4.39
C CYS A 105 5.47 6.65 -4.63
N LEU A 106 4.53 7.11 -3.79
CA LEU A 106 3.11 6.77 -3.90
C LEU A 106 2.52 7.22 -5.24
N SER A 107 2.80 8.46 -5.65
CA SER A 107 2.34 9.01 -6.94
C SER A 107 2.91 8.22 -8.12
N ILE A 108 4.23 7.94 -8.13
CA ILE A 108 4.85 7.14 -9.19
C ILE A 108 4.23 5.74 -9.26
N ALA A 109 4.02 5.08 -8.11
CA ALA A 109 3.46 3.74 -8.07
C ALA A 109 2.03 3.69 -8.64
N ARG A 110 1.16 4.60 -8.19
CA ARG A 110 -0.28 4.57 -8.53
C ARG A 110 -0.62 5.18 -9.89
N GLU A 111 0.27 6.00 -10.45
CA GLU A 111 0.06 6.68 -11.74
C GLU A 111 0.95 6.02 -12.80
N LYS A 112 2.24 6.34 -12.80
CA LYS A 112 3.18 5.91 -13.85
C LYS A 112 3.33 4.39 -13.93
N ILE A 113 3.67 3.74 -12.82
CA ILE A 113 3.92 2.29 -12.79
C ILE A 113 2.63 1.53 -13.10
N PHE A 114 1.52 1.97 -12.53
CA PHE A 114 0.22 1.36 -12.80
C PHE A 114 -0.13 1.38 -14.29
N GLU A 115 0.07 2.52 -14.97
CA GLU A 115 -0.14 2.64 -16.41
C GLU A 115 0.78 1.72 -17.21
N GLN A 116 2.09 1.70 -16.90
CA GLN A 116 3.06 0.82 -17.56
C GLN A 116 2.69 -0.67 -17.44
N LEU A 117 2.21 -1.09 -16.26
CA LEU A 117 1.77 -2.47 -16.03
C LEU A 117 0.47 -2.78 -16.79
N ILE A 118 -0.47 -1.84 -16.87
CA ILE A 118 -1.69 -1.99 -17.68
C ILE A 118 -1.32 -2.17 -19.16
N GLU A 119 -0.45 -1.31 -19.69
CA GLU A 119 0.01 -1.40 -21.08
C GLU A 119 0.70 -2.73 -21.36
N PHE A 120 1.58 -3.18 -20.44
CA PHE A 120 2.23 -4.47 -20.54
C PHE A 120 1.23 -5.63 -20.54
N SER A 121 0.25 -5.62 -19.63
CA SER A 121 -0.77 -6.68 -19.52
C SER A 121 -1.65 -6.86 -20.76
N LYS A 122 -1.73 -5.83 -21.61
CA LYS A 122 -2.50 -5.85 -22.87
C LYS A 122 -1.71 -6.37 -24.06
N LYS A 123 -0.40 -6.59 -23.94
CA LYS A 123 0.44 -7.09 -25.04
C LYS A 123 0.03 -8.53 -25.39
N SER A 124 0.10 -8.86 -26.67
CA SER A 124 -0.18 -10.22 -27.17
C SER A 124 0.87 -11.23 -26.76
N ASP A 125 2.11 -10.77 -26.56
CA ASP A 125 3.24 -11.56 -26.09
C ASP A 125 3.79 -10.96 -24.79
N LEU A 126 3.77 -11.76 -23.73
CA LEU A 126 4.23 -11.39 -22.39
C LEU A 126 5.61 -11.97 -22.06
N ASN A 127 6.31 -12.54 -23.05
CA ASN A 127 7.64 -13.12 -22.85
C ASN A 127 8.72 -12.09 -22.49
N GLN A 128 8.50 -10.80 -22.78
CA GLN A 128 9.44 -9.71 -22.49
C GLN A 128 9.25 -9.11 -21.09
N ILE A 129 9.09 -9.97 -20.09
CA ILE A 129 8.86 -9.55 -18.70
C ILE A 129 9.98 -8.67 -18.14
N GLU A 130 11.19 -8.79 -18.67
CA GLU A 130 12.36 -8.00 -18.26
C GLU A 130 12.09 -6.50 -18.35
N SER A 131 11.20 -6.08 -19.26
CA SER A 131 10.81 -4.68 -19.45
C SER A 131 10.04 -4.07 -18.27
N ILE A 132 9.43 -4.88 -17.39
CA ILE A 132 8.66 -4.40 -16.23
C ILE A 132 9.27 -4.82 -14.88
N ILE A 133 10.43 -5.48 -14.89
CA ILE A 133 11.13 -5.88 -13.65
C ILE A 133 11.40 -4.67 -12.73
N PRO A 134 11.86 -3.51 -13.22
CA PRO A 134 12.11 -2.35 -12.36
C PRO A 134 10.84 -1.88 -11.63
N GLU A 135 9.70 -1.86 -12.33
CA GLU A 135 8.39 -1.54 -11.78
C GLU A 135 8.00 -2.53 -10.67
N LEU A 136 8.13 -3.83 -10.92
CA LEU A 136 7.79 -4.87 -9.93
C LEU A 136 8.68 -4.79 -8.70
N ILE A 137 9.99 -4.58 -8.86
CA ILE A 137 10.92 -4.43 -7.73
C ILE A 137 10.58 -3.17 -6.93
N PHE A 138 10.31 -2.04 -7.60
CA PHE A 138 9.92 -0.81 -6.92
C PHE A 138 8.66 -1.01 -6.08
N LEU A 139 7.65 -1.69 -6.62
CA LEU A 139 6.42 -2.00 -5.90
C LEU A 139 6.68 -2.87 -4.67
N ASN A 140 7.52 -3.90 -4.76
CA ASN A 140 7.87 -4.72 -3.60
C ASN A 140 8.57 -3.88 -2.53
N LYS A 141 9.57 -3.07 -2.90
CA LYS A 141 10.23 -2.17 -1.95
C LYS A 141 9.25 -1.21 -1.29
N LEU A 142 8.35 -0.61 -2.07
CA LEU A 142 7.36 0.29 -1.51
C LEU A 142 6.35 -0.44 -0.60
N LYS A 143 5.74 -1.52 -1.06
CA LYS A 143 4.63 -2.17 -0.33
C LYS A 143 5.10 -3.02 0.85
N ILE A 144 6.28 -3.61 0.78
CA ILE A 144 6.79 -4.54 1.78
C ILE A 144 7.70 -3.85 2.80
N ASP A 145 8.58 -2.94 2.37
CA ASP A 145 9.52 -2.30 3.29
C ASP A 145 8.96 -1.02 3.94
N ALA A 146 7.97 -0.35 3.32
CA ALA A 146 7.39 0.85 3.91
C ALA A 146 6.45 0.47 5.07
N GLU A 147 6.97 0.62 6.27
CA GLU A 147 6.25 0.38 7.51
C GLU A 147 5.67 1.67 8.07
N ILE A 148 4.34 1.73 8.14
CA ILE A 148 3.57 2.83 8.74
C ILE A 148 3.63 2.68 10.26
N GLU A 149 4.09 3.74 10.93
CA GLU A 149 4.15 3.85 12.39
C GLU A 149 2.80 4.32 12.95
N SER A 150 2.25 5.38 12.35
CA SER A 150 0.98 5.99 12.78
C SER A 150 0.11 6.38 11.59
N GLY A 151 -1.20 6.16 11.72
CA GLY A 151 -2.18 6.43 10.68
C GLY A 151 -3.62 6.15 11.10
N ILE A 152 -4.56 6.27 10.15
CA ILE A 152 -5.97 5.90 10.30
C ILE A 152 -6.39 5.04 9.11
N LEU A 153 -7.04 3.92 9.40
CA LEU A 153 -7.88 3.19 8.44
C LEU A 153 -9.31 3.70 8.57
N PHE A 154 -9.92 4.16 7.50
CA PHE A 154 -11.26 4.72 7.49
C PHE A 154 -12.18 3.97 6.53
N CYS A 155 -13.36 3.59 7.01
CA CYS A 155 -14.42 3.00 6.22
C CYS A 155 -15.41 4.09 5.83
N ASN A 156 -15.49 4.39 4.53
CA ASN A 156 -16.45 5.33 3.94
C ASN A 156 -17.90 4.81 3.90
N GLU A 157 -18.13 3.51 4.10
CA GLU A 157 -19.49 2.94 4.12
C GLU A 157 -20.19 3.17 5.46
N CYS A 158 -19.48 2.94 6.58
CA CYS A 158 -20.05 3.09 7.91
C CYS A 158 -19.44 4.23 8.74
N ASN A 159 -18.57 5.05 8.14
CA ASN A 159 -17.83 6.16 8.76
C ASN A 159 -16.98 5.75 9.97
N ARG A 160 -16.61 4.47 10.09
CA ARG A 160 -15.72 4.01 11.16
C ARG A 160 -14.27 4.26 10.83
N TRP A 161 -13.53 4.75 11.81
CA TRP A 161 -12.08 4.89 11.73
C TRP A 161 -11.40 3.96 12.72
N PHE A 162 -10.21 3.46 12.39
CA PHE A 162 -9.40 2.58 13.22
C PHE A 162 -7.96 3.14 13.25
N PRO A 163 -7.38 3.40 14.43
CA PRO A 163 -6.04 3.95 14.51
C PRO A 163 -4.98 2.88 14.21
N ILE A 164 -3.89 3.32 13.59
CA ILE A 164 -2.61 2.61 13.57
C ILE A 164 -1.71 3.33 14.58
N ILE A 165 -1.24 2.59 15.59
CA ILE A 165 -0.40 3.09 16.67
C ILE A 165 0.73 2.09 16.87
N ASP A 166 1.97 2.58 16.92
CA ASP A 166 3.19 1.79 17.06
C ASP A 166 3.19 0.63 16.07
N THR A 167 2.92 0.93 14.79
CA THR A 167 2.80 -0.02 13.68
C THR A 167 1.60 -0.98 13.71
N ILE A 168 0.76 -0.95 14.74
CA ILE A 168 -0.33 -1.92 14.94
C ILE A 168 -1.69 -1.31 14.55
N PRO A 169 -2.39 -1.86 13.54
CA PRO A 169 -3.77 -1.45 13.25
C PRO A 169 -4.73 -1.99 14.31
N ARG A 170 -5.38 -1.11 15.07
CA ARG A 170 -6.31 -1.48 16.15
C ARG A 170 -7.75 -1.55 15.64
N MET A 171 -8.10 -2.67 15.00
CA MET A 171 -9.39 -2.89 14.37
C MET A 171 -10.38 -3.68 15.26
N LEU A 172 -10.46 -3.32 16.54
CA LEU A 172 -11.37 -3.98 17.48
C LEU A 172 -12.84 -3.58 17.24
N PRO A 173 -13.81 -4.45 17.60
CA PRO A 173 -15.21 -4.06 17.71
C PRO A 173 -15.42 -2.87 18.64
N ASP A 174 -16.47 -2.08 18.39
CA ASP A 174 -16.69 -0.78 19.04
C ASP A 174 -16.72 -0.89 20.59
N GLU A 175 -17.29 -1.96 21.13
CA GLU A 175 -17.42 -2.25 22.56
C GLU A 175 -16.08 -2.53 23.28
N TYR A 176 -15.02 -2.87 22.53
CA TYR A 176 -13.69 -3.16 23.07
C TYR A 176 -12.70 -2.00 22.87
N ARG A 177 -13.16 -0.86 22.34
CA ARG A 177 -12.30 0.30 22.06
C ARG A 177 -12.23 1.27 23.23
N ASP A 178 -11.04 1.82 23.45
CA ASP A 178 -10.78 2.79 24.52
C ASP A 178 -11.08 4.22 24.05
N LYS A 179 -12.30 4.68 24.33
CA LYS A 179 -12.80 6.00 23.91
C LYS A 179 -11.87 7.15 24.30
N ALA A 180 -11.32 7.13 25.51
CA ALA A 180 -10.50 8.24 26.00
C ALA A 180 -9.20 8.32 25.19
N LYS A 181 -8.47 7.20 25.07
CA LYS A 181 -7.20 7.15 24.33
C LYS A 181 -7.39 7.45 22.85
N GLU A 182 -8.46 6.96 22.25
CA GLU A 182 -8.71 7.18 20.83
C GLU A 182 -9.14 8.60 20.51
N LEU A 183 -9.96 9.24 21.35
CA LEU A 183 -10.27 10.65 21.19
C LEU A 183 -9.00 11.51 21.35
N ASP A 184 -8.11 11.17 22.28
CA ASP A 184 -6.85 11.89 22.46
C ASP A 184 -5.90 11.68 21.28
N PHE A 185 -5.82 10.46 20.74
CA PHE A 185 -5.13 10.19 19.48
C PHE A 185 -5.70 11.06 18.36
N LEU A 186 -7.03 11.06 18.16
CA LEU A 186 -7.67 11.80 17.08
C LEU A 186 -7.47 13.31 17.24
N LYS A 187 -7.54 13.85 18.47
CA LYS A 187 -7.22 15.26 18.76
C LYS A 187 -5.79 15.62 18.36
N SER A 188 -4.83 14.74 18.62
CA SER A 188 -3.41 14.97 18.28
C SER A 188 -3.14 15.08 16.78
N LYS A 189 -4.10 14.68 15.93
CA LYS A 189 -3.99 14.68 14.47
C LYS A 189 -4.80 15.78 13.78
N LYS A 190 -5.40 16.71 14.54
CA LYS A 190 -6.21 17.82 14.00
C LYS A 190 -5.46 18.69 12.98
N ASP A 191 -4.17 18.91 13.19
CA ASP A 191 -3.37 19.78 12.31
C ASP A 191 -2.92 19.07 11.02
N ILE A 192 -3.01 17.73 10.99
CA ILE A 192 -2.57 16.89 9.87
C ILE A 192 -3.76 16.48 9.00
N LEU A 193 -4.91 16.19 9.62
CA LEU A 193 -6.12 15.78 8.92
C LEU A 193 -6.91 16.98 8.37
N ASN A 194 -7.47 16.82 7.18
CA ASN A 194 -8.32 17.83 6.56
C ASN A 194 -9.59 18.09 7.39
N LYS A 195 -10.05 19.35 7.44
CA LYS A 195 -11.28 19.74 8.16
C LYS A 195 -12.50 18.93 7.74
N GLU A 196 -12.58 18.56 6.46
CA GLU A 196 -13.67 17.72 5.92
C GLU A 196 -13.77 16.37 6.61
N PHE A 197 -12.65 15.78 7.05
CA PHE A 197 -12.64 14.51 7.78
C PHE A 197 -13.40 14.60 9.10
N PHE A 198 -13.25 15.73 9.82
CA PHE A 198 -13.93 15.96 11.09
C PHE A 198 -15.40 16.40 10.94
N ASN A 199 -15.81 16.80 9.73
CA ASN A 199 -17.21 17.11 9.44
C ASN A 199 -18.06 15.83 9.24
N LEU A 200 -17.42 14.66 9.16
CA LEU A 200 -18.10 13.36 9.05
C LEU A 200 -18.67 12.92 10.41
N ASP A 201 -19.72 12.10 10.36
CA ASP A 201 -20.22 11.37 11.53
C ASP A 201 -19.28 10.20 11.88
N LEU A 202 -18.11 10.51 12.42
CA LEU A 202 -17.07 9.54 12.73
C LEU A 202 -17.53 8.56 13.81
N LYS A 203 -17.38 7.27 13.52
CA LYS A 203 -17.72 6.17 14.42
C LYS A 203 -16.48 5.38 14.86
N PRO A 204 -16.50 4.80 16.06
CA PRO A 204 -17.52 4.96 17.11
C PRO A 204 -17.40 6.29 17.86
N PHE A 205 -16.29 7.03 17.68
CA PHE A 205 -15.99 8.24 18.43
C PHE A 205 -15.73 9.41 17.49
N ASN A 206 -16.23 10.58 17.88
CA ASN A 206 -16.09 11.83 17.14
C ASN A 206 -15.57 12.95 18.07
N LEU A 207 -14.80 13.88 17.51
CA LEU A 207 -14.37 15.10 18.21
C LEU A 207 -15.49 16.13 18.10
N GLN A 208 -16.45 16.06 19.02
CA GLN A 208 -17.43 17.14 19.19
C GLN A 208 -16.73 18.47 19.48
#